data_AF-A0A1W9LWJ1-F1
#
_entry.id   AF-A0A1W9LWJ1-F1
#
_cell.length_a   1.000
_cell.length_b   1.000
_cell.length_c   1.000
_cell.angle_alpha   90.00
_cell.angle_beta   90.00
_cell.angle_gamma   90.00
#
_symmetry.space_group_name_H-M   'P 1'
#
loop_
_entity.id
_entity.type
_entity.pdbx_description
1 polymer ?
#
loop_
_entity_poly.entity_id
_entity_poly.type
_entity_poly.pdbx_seq_one_letter_code
_entity_poly.pdbx_strand_id
1 'polypeptide(L)'
;MSLFSRDQFRGGERWDTPIVLDLDGDGVETTGVKAGAHFDHAGDGFAETTGWVGQDDGLLVLDRNHNGVIDDGSELFGSNTVLANGQKATNGFLALAELDENHDGKIDAGDSAFAQLRVWRDANGNGFTAADELLTLEQAGVLSINTGFANSGMVDASGNSHKQLGSYTTSDGQSRAATDVWFKVDHMRSVASEWLDVPADIAALPNLKGYGKVYDLHQAMVRDASGALQDLVGQFVNATSSADRQALIPQIIYTWAGVDDIAPDSRGIYMSDARMVFALEAFLGERFLSIRRHGQSQLGLQQPLLAGQH
;
A
#
# COMPACT_ATOMS: atom_id res chain seq x y z
N MET A 1 26.37 -6.04 23.79
CA MET A 1 26.13 -6.60 22.44
C MET A 1 24.95 -7.56 22.57
N SER A 2 23.73 -6.99 22.61
CA SER A 2 22.50 -7.78 22.73
C SER A 2 22.03 -8.07 21.32
N LEU A 3 21.97 -9.34 20.98
CA LEU A 3 21.48 -9.85 19.70
C LEU A 3 20.02 -9.43 19.55
N PHE A 4 19.77 -8.44 18.71
CA PHE A 4 18.43 -8.11 18.22
C PHE A 4 17.99 -9.28 17.32
N SER A 5 17.16 -10.17 17.86
CA SER A 5 16.55 -11.25 17.10
C SER A 5 15.55 -10.66 16.08
N ARG A 6 15.58 -11.20 14.85
CA ARG A 6 14.64 -10.95 13.74
C ARG A 6 13.16 -11.05 14.15
N ASP A 7 12.85 -11.71 15.27
CA ASP A 7 11.48 -11.98 15.70
C ASP A 7 10.79 -10.84 16.48
N GLN A 8 11.50 -9.75 16.84
CA GLN A 8 10.88 -8.59 17.51
C GLN A 8 10.34 -7.51 16.56
N PHE A 9 10.47 -7.70 15.24
CA PHE A 9 10.01 -6.78 14.18
C PHE A 9 8.73 -7.26 13.47
N ARG A 10 7.84 -7.99 14.16
CA ARG A 10 6.51 -8.33 13.61
C ARG A 10 5.51 -7.18 13.76
N GLY A 11 5.89 -6.00 13.32
CA GLY A 11 5.07 -4.78 13.43
C GLY A 11 4.99 -4.03 12.12
N GLY A 12 5.03 -4.76 10.99
CA GLY A 12 5.03 -4.26 9.62
C GLY A 12 3.80 -4.63 8.78
N GLU A 13 2.78 -5.23 9.41
CA GLU A 13 1.61 -5.76 8.72
C GLU A 13 0.49 -4.73 8.84
N ARG A 14 0.47 -3.78 7.91
CA ARG A 14 -0.76 -3.07 7.59
C ARG A 14 -1.57 -3.96 6.66
N TRP A 15 -2.87 -3.73 6.72
CA TRP A 15 -3.78 -4.35 5.81
C TRP A 15 -4.44 -3.26 4.98
N ASP A 16 -4.30 -3.40 3.68
CA ASP A 16 -5.03 -2.61 2.71
C ASP A 16 -6.03 -3.55 2.03
N THR A 17 -7.22 -3.02 1.77
CA THR A 17 -8.32 -3.83 1.26
C THR A 17 -8.77 -3.35 -0.10
N PRO A 18 -9.21 -4.32 -0.92
CA PRO A 18 -10.32 -4.10 -1.82
C PRO A 18 -11.41 -5.20 -1.77
N ILE A 19 -12.55 -4.92 -2.41
CA ILE A 19 -13.54 -5.94 -2.78
C ILE A 19 -12.97 -6.85 -3.88
N VAL A 20 -13.02 -8.15 -3.64
CA VAL A 20 -12.74 -9.25 -4.56
C VAL A 20 -14.05 -9.97 -4.89
N LEU A 21 -14.26 -10.29 -6.15
CA LEU A 21 -15.38 -11.08 -6.67
C LEU A 21 -14.92 -12.50 -6.97
N ASP A 22 -15.68 -13.47 -6.45
CA ASP A 22 -15.55 -14.90 -6.77
C ASP A 22 -16.08 -15.16 -8.18
N LEU A 23 -15.20 -15.39 -9.15
CA LEU A 23 -15.58 -15.45 -10.58
C LEU A 23 -15.79 -16.86 -11.12
N ASP A 24 -15.49 -17.92 -10.36
CA ASP A 24 -15.69 -19.31 -10.79
C ASP A 24 -16.66 -20.10 -9.88
N GLY A 25 -16.99 -19.57 -8.70
CA GLY A 25 -18.00 -20.05 -7.78
C GLY A 25 -17.48 -21.00 -6.71
N ASP A 26 -16.17 -21.05 -6.44
CA ASP A 26 -15.59 -21.90 -5.40
C ASP A 26 -15.17 -21.14 -4.13
N GLY A 27 -15.32 -19.82 -4.13
CA GLY A 27 -15.04 -18.93 -3.02
C GLY A 27 -14.07 -17.82 -3.42
N VAL A 28 -13.78 -16.90 -2.51
CA VAL A 28 -12.72 -15.90 -2.77
C VAL A 28 -11.37 -16.48 -2.36
N GLU A 29 -10.45 -16.53 -3.31
CA GLU A 29 -9.10 -17.06 -3.15
C GLU A 29 -8.04 -15.95 -3.17
N THR A 30 -6.94 -16.18 -2.45
CA THR A 30 -5.86 -15.21 -2.35
C THR A 30 -4.48 -15.86 -2.32
N THR A 31 -3.49 -15.12 -2.79
CA THR A 31 -2.07 -15.44 -2.64
C THR A 31 -1.43 -14.59 -1.53
N GLY A 32 -0.40 -15.12 -0.88
CA GLY A 32 0.33 -14.39 0.16
C GLY A 32 1.45 -13.52 -0.41
N VAL A 33 1.98 -12.60 0.40
CA VAL A 33 3.11 -11.68 0.08
C VAL A 33 4.29 -12.36 -0.63
N LYS A 34 4.54 -13.65 -0.38
CA LYS A 34 5.63 -14.40 -1.01
C LYS A 34 5.41 -14.70 -2.49
N ALA A 35 4.18 -14.56 -3.01
CA ALA A 35 3.88 -14.70 -4.43
C ALA A 35 4.49 -13.56 -5.25
N GLY A 36 4.69 -12.38 -4.64
CA GLY A 36 5.51 -11.31 -5.21
C GLY A 36 4.77 -10.25 -6.03
N ALA A 37 3.44 -10.17 -5.92
CA ALA A 37 2.67 -9.03 -6.43
C ALA A 37 3.14 -7.73 -5.76
N HIS A 38 3.24 -6.64 -6.52
CA HIS A 38 3.50 -5.31 -5.99
C HIS A 38 2.38 -4.37 -6.43
N PHE A 39 1.80 -3.62 -5.50
CA PHE A 39 0.73 -2.67 -5.82
C PHE A 39 0.80 -1.45 -4.88
N ASP A 40 0.56 -0.25 -5.40
CA ASP A 40 0.54 0.98 -4.61
C ASP A 40 -0.85 1.14 -3.96
N HIS A 41 -1.03 0.48 -2.81
CA HIS A 41 -2.31 0.56 -2.10
C HIS A 41 -2.63 1.97 -1.61
N ALA A 42 -1.60 2.75 -1.27
CA ALA A 42 -1.77 4.05 -0.63
C ALA A 42 -1.95 5.21 -1.62
N GLY A 43 -1.56 5.03 -2.89
CA GLY A 43 -1.47 6.07 -3.91
C GLY A 43 -0.35 7.07 -3.62
N ASP A 44 0.80 6.59 -3.14
CA ASP A 44 1.94 7.46 -2.76
C ASP A 44 3.19 7.33 -3.65
N GLY A 45 3.07 6.58 -4.75
CA GLY A 45 4.10 6.35 -5.75
C GLY A 45 5.04 5.18 -5.44
N PHE A 46 4.75 4.39 -4.40
CA PHE A 46 5.53 3.21 -4.03
C PHE A 46 4.64 1.95 -3.96
N ALA A 47 4.80 1.07 -4.94
CA ALA A 47 4.10 -0.21 -4.97
C ALA A 47 4.74 -1.21 -3.99
N GLU A 48 4.00 -1.62 -2.96
CA GLU A 48 4.50 -2.51 -1.92
C GLU A 48 4.20 -3.98 -2.21
N THR A 49 5.07 -4.87 -1.72
CA THR A 49 4.81 -6.31 -1.86
C THR A 49 3.59 -6.68 -1.02
N THR A 50 2.61 -7.35 -1.62
CA THR A 50 1.32 -7.56 -0.97
C THR A 50 0.80 -8.99 -1.19
N GLY A 51 -0.09 -9.45 -0.31
CA GLY A 51 -1.01 -10.52 -0.64
C GLY A 51 -1.92 -10.06 -1.79
N TRP A 52 -2.43 -11.00 -2.58
CA TRP A 52 -3.11 -10.64 -3.82
C TRP A 52 -4.32 -11.53 -4.10
N VAL A 53 -5.19 -11.08 -4.99
CA VAL A 53 -6.33 -11.87 -5.48
C VAL A 53 -5.83 -13.15 -6.20
N GLY A 54 -6.61 -14.23 -6.13
CA GLY A 54 -6.41 -15.41 -6.96
C GLY A 54 -6.50 -15.09 -8.46
N GLN A 55 -5.94 -15.94 -9.32
CA GLN A 55 -5.90 -15.71 -10.77
C GLN A 55 -7.28 -15.94 -11.44
N ASP A 56 -8.13 -16.69 -10.77
CA ASP A 56 -9.50 -17.09 -11.11
C ASP A 56 -10.48 -15.97 -10.76
N ASP A 57 -10.20 -15.26 -9.67
CA ASP A 57 -11.02 -14.18 -9.11
C ASP A 57 -10.67 -12.79 -9.67
N GLY A 58 -11.45 -11.78 -9.29
CA GLY A 58 -11.22 -10.43 -9.77
C GLY A 58 -11.46 -9.33 -8.76
N LEU A 59 -10.66 -8.26 -8.85
CA LEU A 59 -10.84 -7.05 -8.07
C LEU A 59 -11.97 -6.20 -8.67
N LEU A 60 -12.87 -5.69 -7.84
CA LEU A 60 -13.81 -4.66 -8.27
C LEU A 60 -13.09 -3.31 -8.31
N VAL A 61 -13.13 -2.64 -9.46
CA VAL A 61 -12.36 -1.43 -9.70
C VAL A 61 -13.16 -0.36 -10.44
N LEU A 62 -12.71 0.88 -10.28
CA LEU A 62 -13.19 2.05 -11.03
C LEU A 62 -11.98 2.93 -11.34
N ASP A 63 -11.61 3.02 -12.62
CA ASP A 63 -10.59 3.94 -13.11
C ASP A 63 -11.08 5.40 -12.90
N ARG A 64 -10.57 6.04 -11.85
CA ARG A 64 -11.04 7.35 -11.38
C ARG A 64 -10.33 8.49 -12.10
N ASN A 65 -9.10 8.24 -12.54
CA ASN A 65 -8.27 9.24 -13.19
C ASN A 65 -8.38 9.19 -14.73
N HIS A 66 -9.09 8.19 -15.26
CA HIS A 66 -9.35 7.92 -16.67
C HIS A 66 -8.08 7.68 -17.51
N ASN A 67 -7.06 7.06 -16.93
CA ASN A 67 -5.82 6.74 -17.62
C ASN A 67 -5.85 5.36 -18.33
N GLY A 68 -6.90 4.56 -18.13
CA GLY A 68 -7.10 3.27 -18.76
C GLY A 68 -6.37 2.09 -18.11
N VAL A 69 -5.75 2.30 -16.96
CA VAL A 69 -5.13 1.27 -16.11
C VAL A 69 -5.62 1.42 -14.69
N ILE A 70 -5.44 0.39 -13.86
CA ILE A 70 -5.62 0.50 -12.41
C ILE A 70 -4.22 0.50 -11.81
N ASP A 71 -3.79 1.63 -11.27
CA ASP A 71 -2.41 1.85 -10.84
C ASP A 71 -2.25 2.14 -9.35
N ASP A 72 -3.33 2.48 -8.64
CA ASP A 72 -3.29 2.65 -7.18
C ASP A 72 -4.59 2.28 -6.45
N GLY A 73 -4.51 2.21 -5.12
CA GLY A 73 -5.63 1.82 -4.25
C GLY A 73 -6.79 2.81 -4.16
N SER A 74 -6.70 4.01 -4.75
CA SER A 74 -7.83 4.94 -4.85
C SER A 74 -8.87 4.47 -5.86
N GLU A 75 -8.46 3.62 -6.81
CA GLU A 75 -9.26 3.06 -7.89
C GLU A 75 -9.84 1.69 -7.56
N LEU A 76 -9.36 1.08 -6.47
CA LEU A 76 -9.99 -0.08 -5.86
C LEU A 76 -11.13 0.34 -4.92
N PHE A 77 -12.09 -0.55 -4.68
CA PHE A 77 -13.12 -0.34 -3.66
C PHE A 77 -12.66 -0.90 -2.31
N GLY A 78 -12.14 -0.02 -1.45
CA GLY A 78 -11.49 -0.41 -0.20
C GLY A 78 -11.20 0.74 0.74
N SER A 79 -10.28 0.53 1.68
CA SER A 79 -9.95 1.51 2.73
C SER A 79 -9.15 2.71 2.22
N ASN A 80 -8.65 2.66 0.97
CA ASN A 80 -7.98 3.78 0.32
C ASN A 80 -8.89 4.59 -0.61
N THR A 81 -10.12 4.14 -0.85
CA THR A 81 -11.12 4.93 -1.58
C THR A 81 -11.51 6.17 -0.78
N VAL A 82 -11.51 7.34 -1.43
CA VAL A 82 -11.99 8.60 -0.85
C VAL A 82 -13.49 8.75 -1.12
N LEU A 83 -14.28 8.89 -0.06
CA LEU A 83 -15.73 9.10 -0.11
C LEU A 83 -16.07 10.55 -0.50
N ALA A 84 -17.33 10.84 -0.83
CA ALA A 84 -17.75 12.20 -1.21
C ALA A 84 -17.50 13.26 -0.13
N ASN A 85 -17.42 12.85 1.14
CA ASN A 85 -17.09 13.72 2.28
C ASN A 85 -15.58 14.02 2.43
N GLY A 86 -14.72 13.49 1.54
CA GLY A 86 -13.27 13.66 1.57
C GLY A 86 -12.53 12.74 2.56
N GLN A 87 -13.22 11.86 3.27
CA GLN A 87 -12.62 10.86 4.16
C GLN A 87 -12.38 9.55 3.43
N LYS A 88 -11.38 8.78 3.88
CA LYS A 88 -11.18 7.41 3.42
C LYS A 88 -12.29 6.49 3.94
N ALA A 89 -12.74 5.56 3.10
CA ALA A 89 -13.74 4.58 3.50
C ALA A 89 -13.20 3.65 4.60
N THR A 90 -14.09 3.19 5.48
CA THR A 90 -13.70 2.20 6.51
C THR A 90 -13.55 0.79 5.91
N ASN A 91 -14.26 0.51 4.82
CA ASN A 91 -14.20 -0.73 4.04
C ASN A 91 -14.75 -0.47 2.62
N GLY A 92 -14.50 -1.39 1.70
CA GLY A 92 -14.88 -1.34 0.29
C GLY A 92 -16.37 -1.37 0.03
N PHE A 93 -17.17 -2.06 0.84
CA PHE A 93 -18.64 -2.04 0.66
C PHE A 93 -19.25 -0.68 0.99
N LEU A 94 -18.71 0.02 1.99
CA LEU A 94 -19.10 1.40 2.28
C LEU A 94 -18.62 2.36 1.18
N ALA A 95 -17.48 2.09 0.54
CA ALA A 95 -17.05 2.83 -0.64
C ALA A 95 -17.98 2.58 -1.84
N LEU A 96 -18.42 1.33 -2.02
CA LEU A 96 -19.33 0.94 -3.10
C LEU A 96 -20.73 1.57 -2.91
N ALA A 97 -21.22 1.64 -1.68
CA ALA A 97 -22.53 2.20 -1.36
C ALA A 97 -22.70 3.69 -1.73
N GLU A 98 -21.62 4.46 -1.88
CA GLU A 98 -21.69 5.85 -2.39
C GLU A 98 -22.16 5.92 -3.84
N LEU A 99 -22.06 4.81 -4.57
CA LEU A 99 -22.47 4.72 -5.98
C LEU A 99 -23.93 4.26 -6.14
N ASP A 100 -24.61 3.87 -5.05
CA ASP A 100 -26.01 3.46 -5.04
C ASP A 100 -26.90 4.72 -5.02
N GLU A 101 -27.18 5.25 -6.20
CA GLU A 101 -27.88 6.53 -6.39
C GLU A 101 -29.36 6.43 -6.05
N ASN A 102 -29.94 5.25 -6.26
CA ASN A 102 -31.36 5.00 -6.03
C ASN A 102 -31.66 4.43 -4.62
N HIS A 103 -30.61 4.09 -3.88
CA HIS A 103 -30.63 3.57 -2.51
C HIS A 103 -31.40 2.25 -2.35
N ASP A 104 -31.32 1.36 -3.34
CA ASP A 104 -31.98 0.06 -3.31
C ASP A 104 -31.10 -1.09 -2.76
N GLY A 105 -29.85 -0.78 -2.38
CA GLY A 105 -28.94 -1.70 -1.70
C GLY A 105 -28.05 -2.51 -2.64
N LYS A 106 -28.00 -2.15 -3.92
CA LYS A 106 -27.12 -2.78 -4.92
C LYS A 106 -26.67 -1.75 -5.94
N ILE A 107 -25.55 -2.04 -6.60
CA ILE A 107 -25.11 -1.31 -7.78
C ILE A 107 -25.51 -2.12 -9.00
N ASP A 108 -26.38 -1.55 -9.83
CA ASP A 108 -26.84 -2.16 -11.08
C ASP A 108 -27.07 -1.13 -12.20
N ALA A 109 -27.68 -1.53 -13.31
CA ALA A 109 -27.94 -0.64 -14.44
C ALA A 109 -28.83 0.58 -14.12
N GLY A 110 -29.46 0.62 -12.94
CA GLY A 110 -30.15 1.78 -12.40
C GLY A 110 -29.23 2.89 -11.88
N ASP A 111 -27.94 2.61 -11.69
CA ASP A 111 -26.95 3.56 -11.16
C ASP A 111 -26.00 4.06 -12.26
N SER A 112 -25.75 5.37 -12.29
CA SER A 112 -24.93 5.98 -13.35
C SER A 112 -23.48 5.46 -13.40
N ALA A 113 -22.95 5.00 -12.26
CA ALA A 113 -21.59 4.50 -12.13
C ALA A 113 -21.42 3.06 -12.64
N PHE A 114 -22.48 2.26 -12.73
CA PHE A 114 -22.39 0.82 -13.03
C PHE A 114 -21.67 0.52 -14.34
N ALA A 115 -21.93 1.31 -15.39
CA ALA A 115 -21.29 1.14 -16.70
C ALA A 115 -19.78 1.46 -16.69
N GLN A 116 -19.28 2.15 -15.66
CA GLN A 116 -17.88 2.53 -15.51
C GLN A 116 -17.09 1.50 -14.70
N LEU A 117 -17.77 0.70 -13.87
CA LEU A 117 -17.14 -0.35 -13.09
C LEU A 117 -16.53 -1.42 -14.00
N ARG A 118 -15.41 -1.99 -13.52
CA ARG A 118 -14.70 -3.08 -14.16
C ARG A 118 -14.38 -4.16 -13.13
N VAL A 119 -14.07 -5.35 -13.64
CA VAL A 119 -13.42 -6.43 -12.90
C VAL A 119 -12.01 -6.57 -13.41
N TRP A 120 -11.02 -6.38 -12.55
CA TRP A 120 -9.63 -6.64 -12.87
C TRP A 120 -9.28 -8.06 -12.46
N ARG A 121 -9.13 -8.95 -13.45
CA ARG A 121 -8.65 -10.32 -13.26
C ARG A 121 -7.18 -10.37 -13.67
N ASP A 122 -6.30 -10.18 -12.70
CA ASP A 122 -4.85 -10.27 -12.88
C ASP A 122 -4.43 -11.74 -13.05
N ALA A 123 -4.43 -12.21 -14.29
CA ALA A 123 -4.19 -13.61 -14.62
C ALA A 123 -2.75 -14.06 -14.32
N ASN A 124 -1.82 -13.12 -14.20
CA ASN A 124 -0.41 -13.40 -13.99
C ASN A 124 0.04 -13.08 -12.54
N GLY A 125 -0.78 -12.37 -11.78
CA GLY A 125 -0.62 -12.09 -10.35
C GLY A 125 0.52 -11.12 -10.03
N ASN A 126 0.86 -10.20 -10.93
CA ASN A 126 1.97 -9.27 -10.74
C ASN A 126 1.57 -7.93 -10.09
N GLY A 127 0.27 -7.62 -10.00
CA GLY A 127 -0.23 -6.34 -9.52
C GLY A 127 -0.13 -5.20 -10.54
N PHE A 128 0.03 -5.51 -11.83
CA PHE A 128 0.04 -4.54 -12.92
C PHE A 128 -1.10 -4.82 -13.88
N THR A 129 -1.91 -3.79 -14.13
CA THR A 129 -3.05 -3.91 -15.02
C THR A 129 -2.61 -4.01 -16.48
N ALA A 130 -2.88 -5.15 -17.14
CA ALA A 130 -2.83 -5.26 -18.59
C ALA A 130 -4.20 -5.01 -19.23
N ALA A 131 -4.21 -4.57 -20.49
CA ALA A 131 -5.44 -4.23 -21.20
C ALA A 131 -6.41 -5.42 -21.38
N ASP A 132 -5.89 -6.64 -21.43
CA ASP A 132 -6.65 -7.89 -21.51
C ASP A 132 -7.08 -8.47 -20.15
N GLU A 133 -6.71 -7.81 -19.06
CA GLU A 133 -7.06 -8.20 -17.68
C GLU A 133 -8.23 -7.36 -17.11
N LEU A 134 -8.61 -6.26 -17.77
CA LEU A 134 -9.77 -5.45 -17.40
C LEU A 134 -11.02 -5.88 -18.16
N LEU A 135 -11.99 -6.43 -17.42
CA LEU A 135 -13.28 -6.85 -17.93
C LEU A 135 -14.35 -5.82 -17.57
N THR A 136 -15.27 -5.55 -18.48
CA THR A 136 -16.57 -4.95 -18.12
C THR A 136 -17.34 -5.90 -17.19
N LEU A 137 -18.25 -5.35 -16.38
CA LEU A 137 -19.12 -6.17 -15.53
C LEU A 137 -19.90 -7.21 -16.36
N GLU A 138 -20.37 -6.84 -17.56
CA GLU A 138 -21.04 -7.76 -18.49
C GLU A 138 -20.11 -8.90 -18.94
N GLN A 139 -18.86 -8.61 -19.32
CA GLN A 139 -17.88 -9.64 -19.69
C GLN A 139 -17.54 -10.58 -18.54
N ALA A 140 -17.54 -10.08 -17.30
CA ALA A 140 -17.37 -10.87 -16.09
C ALA A 140 -18.67 -11.59 -15.65
N GLY A 141 -19.78 -11.39 -16.36
CA GLY A 141 -21.06 -12.00 -16.03
C GLY A 141 -21.74 -11.43 -14.79
N VAL A 142 -21.38 -10.22 -14.34
CA VAL A 142 -21.94 -9.52 -13.18
C VAL A 142 -23.18 -8.73 -13.60
N LEU A 143 -24.32 -9.01 -12.98
CA LEU A 143 -25.58 -8.31 -13.19
C LEU A 143 -25.81 -7.18 -12.17
N SER A 144 -25.50 -7.43 -10.89
CA SER A 144 -25.63 -6.45 -9.81
C SER A 144 -24.69 -6.80 -8.67
N ILE A 145 -24.21 -5.82 -7.90
CA ILE A 145 -23.35 -6.04 -6.73
C ILE A 145 -24.06 -5.51 -5.49
N ASN A 146 -24.27 -6.34 -4.46
CA ASN A 146 -24.95 -5.88 -3.24
C ASN A 146 -24.00 -5.01 -2.41
N THR A 147 -24.52 -3.91 -1.85
CA THR A 147 -23.74 -3.00 -0.98
C THR A 147 -23.75 -3.46 0.49
N GLY A 148 -24.68 -4.34 0.85
CA GLY A 148 -24.76 -4.94 2.19
C GLY A 148 -23.70 -6.02 2.41
N PHE A 149 -23.23 -6.13 3.66
CA PHE A 149 -22.21 -7.09 4.06
C PHE A 149 -22.40 -7.61 5.49
N ALA A 150 -21.79 -8.76 5.80
CA ALA A 150 -21.62 -9.28 7.14
C ALA A 150 -20.14 -9.25 7.55
N ASN A 151 -19.86 -8.96 8.82
CA ASN A 151 -18.49 -9.01 9.32
C ASN A 151 -18.02 -10.45 9.58
N SER A 152 -16.75 -10.71 9.31
CA SER A 152 -16.10 -12.01 9.48
C SER A 152 -14.74 -11.85 10.16
N GLY A 153 -14.35 -12.90 10.89
CA GLY A 153 -13.02 -13.06 11.49
C GLY A 153 -12.12 -14.05 10.75
N MET A 154 -12.50 -14.43 9.53
CA MET A 154 -11.76 -15.41 8.73
C MET A 154 -10.41 -14.84 8.28
N VAL A 155 -9.39 -15.67 8.42
CA VAL A 155 -8.05 -15.46 7.86
C VAL A 155 -7.70 -16.72 7.08
N ASP A 156 -7.28 -16.55 5.83
CA ASP A 156 -6.95 -17.67 4.96
C ASP A 156 -5.53 -18.21 5.21
N ALA A 157 -5.15 -19.25 4.47
CA ALA A 157 -3.83 -19.87 4.56
C ALA A 157 -2.68 -18.96 4.10
N SER A 158 -2.99 -17.95 3.29
CA SER A 158 -2.05 -16.92 2.81
C SER A 158 -1.81 -15.81 3.84
N GLY A 159 -2.66 -15.74 4.88
CA GLY A 159 -2.61 -14.76 5.96
C GLY A 159 -3.40 -13.48 5.66
N ASN A 160 -4.23 -13.48 4.62
CA ASN A 160 -5.11 -12.36 4.28
C ASN A 160 -6.44 -12.52 5.04
N SER A 161 -7.03 -11.39 5.46
CA SER A 161 -8.26 -11.41 6.27
C SER A 161 -9.49 -11.09 5.42
N HIS A 162 -10.50 -11.96 5.49
CA HIS A 162 -11.76 -11.80 4.75
C HIS A 162 -12.77 -11.17 5.69
N LYS A 163 -12.84 -9.82 5.72
CA LYS A 163 -13.49 -9.11 6.83
C LYS A 163 -14.94 -8.72 6.58
N GLN A 164 -15.31 -8.34 5.36
CA GLN A 164 -16.70 -8.09 5.01
C GLN A 164 -17.12 -9.06 3.90
N LEU A 165 -18.11 -9.90 4.20
CA LEU A 165 -18.68 -10.89 3.30
C LEU A 165 -19.98 -10.32 2.70
N GLY A 166 -19.96 -10.06 1.41
CA GLY A 166 -21.10 -9.62 0.62
C GLY A 166 -21.40 -10.61 -0.51
N SER A 167 -22.12 -10.14 -1.52
CA SER A 167 -22.47 -10.97 -2.68
C SER A 167 -22.76 -10.13 -3.92
N TYR A 168 -22.71 -10.76 -5.07
CA TYR A 168 -23.18 -10.19 -6.32
C TYR A 168 -24.08 -11.20 -7.05
N THR A 169 -24.95 -10.69 -7.90
CA THR A 169 -25.80 -11.51 -8.76
C THR A 169 -25.16 -11.60 -10.13
N THR A 170 -25.05 -12.81 -10.67
CA THR A 170 -24.58 -13.05 -12.03
C THR A 170 -25.70 -12.88 -13.07
N SER A 171 -25.32 -12.76 -14.34
CA SER A 171 -26.25 -12.66 -15.48
C SER A 171 -27.18 -13.87 -15.65
N ASP A 172 -26.79 -15.05 -15.15
CA ASP A 172 -27.62 -16.26 -15.10
C ASP A 172 -28.46 -16.38 -13.82
N GLY A 173 -28.43 -15.36 -12.96
CA GLY A 173 -29.25 -15.24 -11.75
C GLY A 173 -28.71 -15.98 -10.52
N GLN A 174 -27.48 -16.50 -10.56
CA GLN A 174 -26.82 -17.06 -9.38
C GLN A 174 -26.34 -15.94 -8.45
N SER A 175 -26.27 -16.25 -7.16
CA SER A 175 -25.60 -15.40 -6.17
C SER A 175 -24.19 -15.96 -5.94
N ARG A 176 -23.18 -15.09 -5.99
CA ARG A 176 -21.76 -15.41 -5.79
C ARG A 176 -21.12 -14.50 -4.76
N ALA A 177 -19.98 -14.91 -4.23
CA ALA A 177 -19.31 -14.15 -3.18
C ALA A 177 -18.69 -12.85 -3.72
N ALA A 178 -18.85 -11.77 -2.95
CA ALA A 178 -18.04 -10.57 -3.06
C ALA A 178 -17.47 -10.33 -1.67
N THR A 179 -16.15 -10.21 -1.53
CA THR A 179 -15.49 -10.15 -0.23
C THR A 179 -14.54 -8.98 -0.18
N ASP A 180 -14.64 -8.18 0.88
CA ASP A 180 -13.63 -7.19 1.23
C ASP A 180 -12.45 -7.91 1.90
N VAL A 181 -11.37 -8.05 1.13
CA VAL A 181 -10.18 -8.78 1.53
C VAL A 181 -9.11 -7.80 1.97
N TRP A 182 -8.70 -7.93 3.22
CA TRP A 182 -7.63 -7.17 3.84
C TRP A 182 -6.33 -7.92 3.58
N PHE A 183 -5.61 -7.53 2.53
CA PHE A 183 -4.35 -8.13 2.14
C PHE A 183 -3.26 -7.77 3.13
N LYS A 184 -2.39 -8.72 3.41
CA LYS A 184 -1.18 -8.48 4.16
C LYS A 184 -0.18 -7.72 3.27
N VAL A 185 0.38 -6.62 3.76
CA VAL A 185 1.35 -5.80 3.02
C VAL A 185 2.71 -5.80 3.73
N ASP A 186 3.80 -5.84 2.95
CA ASP A 186 5.17 -5.60 3.43
C ASP A 186 5.63 -4.22 2.95
N HIS A 187 5.38 -3.19 3.78
CA HIS A 187 5.70 -1.81 3.42
C HIS A 187 7.19 -1.53 3.28
N MET A 188 8.07 -2.34 3.86
CA MET A 188 9.52 -2.15 3.68
C MET A 188 9.92 -2.51 2.24
N ARG A 189 9.28 -3.53 1.65
CA ARG A 189 9.61 -4.03 0.32
C ARG A 189 8.71 -3.40 -0.73
N SER A 190 9.13 -2.24 -1.22
CA SER A 190 8.45 -1.48 -2.26
C SER A 190 9.28 -1.32 -3.53
N VAL A 191 8.61 -0.86 -4.59
CA VAL A 191 9.19 -0.42 -5.86
C VAL A 191 8.53 0.91 -6.23
N ALA A 192 9.33 1.91 -6.61
CA ALA A 192 8.79 3.17 -7.10
C ALA A 192 8.05 2.99 -8.43
N SER A 193 6.88 3.62 -8.57
CA SER A 193 6.05 3.55 -9.77
C SER A 193 6.63 4.36 -10.95
N GLU A 194 7.46 5.38 -10.65
CA GLU A 194 8.08 6.25 -11.65
C GLU A 194 9.62 6.19 -11.59
N TRP A 195 10.25 6.04 -12.76
CA TRP A 195 11.70 6.06 -12.91
C TRP A 195 12.12 7.16 -13.89
N LEU A 196 13.03 8.04 -13.44
CA LEU A 196 13.61 9.11 -14.24
C LEU A 196 14.95 8.67 -14.83
N ASP A 197 15.28 9.22 -16.01
CA ASP A 197 16.59 9.01 -16.63
C ASP A 197 17.70 9.47 -15.68
N VAL A 198 18.69 8.60 -15.44
CA VAL A 198 19.84 8.90 -14.57
C VAL A 198 20.96 9.55 -15.39
N PRO A 199 21.29 10.83 -15.15
CA PRO A 199 22.40 11.51 -15.82
C PRO A 199 23.76 10.82 -15.57
N ALA A 200 24.70 11.00 -16.50
CA ALA A 200 25.98 10.28 -16.50
C ALA A 200 26.86 10.58 -15.26
N ASP A 201 26.76 11.77 -14.70
CA ASP A 201 27.47 12.18 -13.49
C ASP A 201 26.90 11.50 -12.23
N ILE A 202 25.57 11.36 -12.12
CA ILE A 202 24.93 10.56 -11.05
C ILE A 202 25.23 9.07 -11.26
N ALA A 203 25.19 8.58 -12.51
CA ALA A 203 25.47 7.18 -12.84
C ALA A 203 26.91 6.74 -12.47
N ALA A 204 27.85 7.70 -12.38
CA ALA A 204 29.22 7.45 -11.95
C ALA A 204 29.38 7.32 -10.42
N LEU A 205 28.36 7.68 -9.64
CA LEU A 205 28.36 7.57 -8.17
C LEU A 205 27.83 6.20 -7.70
N PRO A 206 28.13 5.78 -6.46
CA PRO A 206 27.53 4.58 -5.89
C PRO A 206 26.00 4.65 -5.89
N ASN A 207 25.34 3.52 -6.17
CA ASN A 207 23.89 3.38 -6.02
C ASN A 207 23.58 2.41 -4.88
N LEU A 208 22.48 2.66 -4.17
CA LEU A 208 21.91 1.77 -3.17
C LEU A 208 20.41 1.66 -3.41
N LYS A 209 19.88 0.44 -3.23
CA LYS A 209 18.44 0.20 -3.34
C LYS A 209 17.71 0.91 -2.20
N GLY A 210 16.62 1.60 -2.55
CA GLY A 210 15.67 2.18 -1.62
C GLY A 210 14.73 1.14 -1.02
N TYR A 211 14.10 1.48 0.10
CA TYR A 211 13.10 0.67 0.78
C TYR A 211 12.02 1.59 1.34
N GLY A 212 10.84 1.04 1.63
CA GLY A 212 9.74 1.83 2.17
C GLY A 212 9.30 2.91 1.19
N LYS A 213 9.38 4.16 1.63
CA LYS A 213 9.00 5.35 0.85
C LYS A 213 10.22 6.12 0.35
N VAL A 214 11.37 5.45 0.25
CA VAL A 214 12.63 6.05 -0.18
C VAL A 214 13.02 5.47 -1.53
N TYR A 215 13.23 6.35 -2.51
CA TYR A 215 13.73 5.99 -3.84
C TYR A 215 15.14 5.38 -3.75
N ASP A 216 15.55 4.61 -4.77
CA ASP A 216 16.96 4.25 -4.95
C ASP A 216 17.85 5.50 -4.92
N LEU A 217 19.07 5.40 -4.40
CA LEU A 217 19.94 6.56 -4.15
C LEU A 217 20.15 7.41 -5.41
N HIS A 218 20.33 6.77 -6.57
CA HIS A 218 20.38 7.46 -7.87
C HIS A 218 19.08 8.22 -8.18
N GLN A 219 17.93 7.57 -8.03
CA GLN A 219 16.63 8.18 -8.28
C GLN A 219 16.33 9.33 -7.31
N ALA A 220 16.81 9.25 -6.07
CA ALA A 220 16.73 10.33 -5.09
C ALA A 220 17.64 11.51 -5.48
N MET A 221 18.88 11.25 -5.92
CA MET A 221 19.76 12.30 -6.44
C MET A 221 19.18 13.00 -7.67
N VAL A 222 18.56 12.26 -8.59
CA VAL A 222 17.91 12.84 -9.79
C VAL A 222 16.74 13.75 -9.40
N ARG A 223 16.00 13.41 -8.33
CA ARG A 223 14.83 14.17 -7.85
C ARG A 223 15.21 15.34 -6.93
N ASP A 224 16.40 15.32 -6.36
CA ASP A 224 16.90 16.42 -5.53
C ASP A 224 17.32 17.61 -6.40
N ALA A 225 16.38 18.52 -6.63
CA ALA A 225 16.61 19.74 -7.40
C ALA A 225 17.69 20.66 -6.80
N SER A 226 18.07 20.49 -5.52
CA SER A 226 19.13 21.26 -4.90
C SER A 226 20.54 20.75 -5.23
N GLY A 227 20.66 19.48 -5.62
CA GLY A 227 21.94 18.79 -5.83
C GLY A 227 22.67 18.40 -4.53
N ALA A 228 22.09 18.67 -3.36
CA ALA A 228 22.73 18.44 -2.07
C ALA A 228 23.09 16.96 -1.84
N LEU A 229 22.19 16.04 -2.21
CA LEU A 229 22.45 14.61 -2.04
C LEU A 229 23.59 14.12 -2.94
N GLN A 230 23.62 14.58 -4.20
CA GLN A 230 24.70 14.27 -5.13
C GLN A 230 26.05 14.79 -4.59
N ASP A 231 26.09 16.02 -4.07
CA ASP A 231 27.28 16.61 -3.48
C ASP A 231 27.77 15.84 -2.25
N LEU A 232 26.86 15.43 -1.35
CA LEU A 232 27.20 14.64 -0.17
C LEU A 232 27.79 13.27 -0.53
N VAL A 233 27.19 12.58 -1.51
CA VAL A 233 27.70 11.30 -2.01
C VAL A 233 29.07 11.48 -2.69
N GLY A 234 29.24 12.55 -3.48
CA GLY A 234 30.52 12.90 -4.08
C GLY A 234 31.61 13.17 -3.04
N GLN A 235 31.29 13.90 -1.96
CA GLN A 235 32.21 14.12 -0.84
C GLN A 235 32.60 12.81 -0.15
N PHE A 236 31.63 11.91 0.06
CA PHE A 236 31.90 10.60 0.68
C PHE A 236 32.84 9.74 -0.15
N VAL A 237 32.67 9.72 -1.47
CA VAL A 237 33.54 9.00 -2.41
C VAL A 237 34.97 9.56 -2.34
N ASN A 238 35.10 10.88 -2.33
CA ASN A 238 36.40 11.58 -2.34
C ASN A 238 37.08 11.67 -0.96
N ALA A 239 36.35 11.39 0.13
CA ALA A 239 36.89 11.44 1.48
C ALA A 239 38.03 10.43 1.69
N THR A 240 39.18 10.93 2.12
CA THR A 240 40.40 10.13 2.34
C THR A 240 40.50 9.54 3.74
N SER A 241 39.74 10.05 4.71
CA SER A 241 39.75 9.55 6.09
C SER A 241 38.45 8.82 6.44
N SER A 242 38.56 7.81 7.30
CA SER A 242 37.38 7.11 7.84
C SER A 242 36.52 8.02 8.71
N ALA A 243 37.11 9.04 9.35
CA ALA A 243 36.37 9.97 10.20
C ALA A 243 35.45 10.87 9.36
N ASP A 244 35.95 11.38 8.23
CA ASP A 244 35.14 12.22 7.33
C ASP A 244 34.00 11.41 6.70
N ARG A 245 34.29 10.17 6.28
CA ARG A 245 33.25 9.25 5.79
C ARG A 245 32.17 9.00 6.84
N GLN A 246 32.58 8.74 8.09
CA GLN A 246 31.64 8.50 9.19
C GLN A 246 30.76 9.72 9.49
N ALA A 247 31.30 10.93 9.35
CA ALA A 247 30.56 12.18 9.57
C ALA A 247 29.54 12.49 8.44
N LEU A 248 29.79 11.99 7.23
CA LEU A 248 28.91 12.19 6.06
C LEU A 248 27.74 11.20 6.03
N ILE A 249 27.89 9.99 6.58
CA ILE A 249 26.83 8.95 6.52
C ILE A 249 25.48 9.44 7.05
N PRO A 250 25.36 10.07 8.24
CA PRO A 250 24.07 10.54 8.73
C PRO A 250 23.46 11.63 7.83
N GLN A 251 24.30 12.51 7.27
CA GLN A 251 23.84 13.57 6.37
C GLN A 251 23.27 12.95 5.08
N ILE A 252 23.99 12.01 4.46
CA ILE A 252 23.51 11.28 3.28
C ILE A 252 22.18 10.57 3.59
N ILE A 253 22.08 9.86 4.72
CA ILE A 253 20.86 9.13 5.07
C ILE A 253 19.69 10.09 5.28
N TYR A 254 19.89 11.22 5.95
CA TYR A 254 18.82 12.19 6.21
C TYR A 254 18.35 12.87 4.94
N THR A 255 19.29 13.29 4.08
CA THR A 255 18.96 13.90 2.80
C THR A 255 18.31 12.91 1.85
N TRP A 256 18.79 11.67 1.83
CA TRP A 256 18.20 10.61 1.03
C TRP A 256 16.77 10.26 1.48
N ALA A 257 16.53 10.20 2.79
CA ALA A 257 15.20 9.96 3.35
C ALA A 257 14.28 11.19 3.35
N GLY A 258 14.77 12.38 2.95
CA GLY A 258 14.00 13.62 2.93
C GLY A 258 13.64 14.15 4.32
N VAL A 259 14.50 13.95 5.32
CA VAL A 259 14.22 14.30 6.73
C VAL A 259 15.12 15.41 7.27
N ASP A 260 15.85 16.13 6.43
CA ASP A 260 16.79 17.19 6.88
C ASP A 260 16.10 18.29 7.67
N ASP A 261 14.87 18.64 7.28
CA ASP A 261 14.06 19.71 7.88
C ASP A 261 13.38 19.31 9.20
N ILE A 262 13.51 18.05 9.62
CA ILE A 262 12.94 17.60 10.89
C ILE A 262 13.82 18.10 12.05
N ALA A 263 13.18 18.82 12.98
CA ALA A 263 13.82 19.27 14.20
C ALA A 263 14.35 18.06 15.03
N PRO A 264 15.65 18.02 15.39
CA PRO A 264 16.25 16.88 16.10
C PRO A 264 15.59 16.52 17.44
N ASP A 265 14.92 17.47 18.10
CA ASP A 265 14.27 17.29 19.41
C ASP A 265 12.77 16.96 19.31
N SER A 266 12.21 16.86 18.09
CA SER A 266 10.78 16.66 17.83
C SER A 266 10.19 15.35 18.35
N ARG A 267 11.02 14.37 18.73
CA ARG A 267 10.60 13.07 19.30
C ARG A 267 10.91 12.94 20.79
N GLY A 268 11.16 14.05 21.49
CA GLY A 268 11.29 14.12 22.94
C GLY A 268 12.72 13.92 23.47
N ILE A 269 12.91 14.23 24.76
CA ILE A 269 14.22 14.43 25.40
C ILE A 269 15.14 13.19 25.44
N TYR A 270 14.62 12.01 25.17
CA TYR A 270 15.39 10.75 25.21
C TYR A 270 15.93 10.33 23.84
N MET A 271 15.55 11.04 22.77
CA MET A 271 16.08 10.84 21.43
C MET A 271 17.03 12.00 21.11
N SER A 272 18.30 11.68 20.86
CA SER A 272 19.32 12.71 20.58
C SER A 272 19.19 13.33 19.20
N ASP A 273 18.63 12.60 18.24
CA ASP A 273 18.32 13.10 16.90
C ASP A 273 17.10 12.38 16.33
N ALA A 274 15.95 13.06 16.33
CA ALA A 274 14.69 12.55 15.81
C ALA A 274 14.77 12.14 14.33
N ARG A 275 15.67 12.76 13.54
CA ARG A 275 15.85 12.45 12.11
C ARG A 275 16.21 11.00 11.87
N MET A 276 16.92 10.35 12.81
CA MET A 276 17.18 8.91 12.74
C MET A 276 15.90 8.09 12.73
N VAL A 277 14.94 8.46 13.58
CA VAL A 277 13.64 7.75 13.65
C VAL A 277 12.86 8.01 12.38
N PHE A 278 12.75 9.26 11.93
CA PHE A 278 12.03 9.58 10.70
C PHE A 278 12.66 8.94 9.46
N ALA A 279 13.99 8.84 9.39
CA ALA A 279 14.67 8.10 8.33
C ALA A 279 14.32 6.61 8.38
N LEU A 280 14.35 5.99 9.58
CA LEU A 280 13.91 4.60 9.74
C LEU A 280 12.45 4.41 9.35
N GLU A 281 11.57 5.35 9.70
CA GLU A 281 10.16 5.32 9.30
C GLU A 281 10.01 5.35 7.77
N ALA A 282 10.76 6.22 7.11
CA ALA A 282 10.77 6.31 5.65
C ALA A 282 11.25 4.99 5.02
N PHE A 283 12.38 4.42 5.47
CA PHE A 283 12.92 3.17 4.92
C PHE A 283 12.11 1.92 5.25
N LEU A 284 11.32 1.93 6.34
CA LEU A 284 10.40 0.84 6.68
C LEU A 284 9.02 1.02 6.04
N GLY A 285 8.72 2.20 5.50
CA GLY A 285 7.40 2.55 4.98
C GLY A 285 6.35 2.77 6.06
N GLU A 286 6.75 2.87 7.32
CA GLU A 286 5.85 2.88 8.47
C GLU A 286 6.24 3.89 9.54
N ARG A 287 5.25 4.45 10.24
CA ARG A 287 5.49 5.39 11.35
C ARG A 287 5.59 4.66 12.68
N PHE A 288 6.58 5.02 13.49
CA PHE A 288 6.60 4.68 14.91
C PHE A 288 5.72 5.67 15.68
N LEU A 289 4.80 5.14 16.49
CA LEU A 289 4.02 5.96 17.41
C LEU A 289 4.68 5.93 18.79
N SER A 290 4.84 7.11 19.41
CA SER A 290 5.21 7.19 20.82
C SER A 290 3.99 6.86 21.66
N ILE A 291 3.96 5.67 22.28
CA ILE A 291 2.88 5.29 23.20
C ILE A 291 3.17 5.94 24.56
N ARG A 292 2.35 6.92 24.98
CA ARG A 292 2.37 7.40 26.36
C ARG A 292 1.58 6.44 27.25
N ARG A 293 2.23 5.43 27.84
CA ARG A 293 1.70 4.78 29.07
C ARG A 293 2.18 5.58 30.27
N HIS A 294 1.31 5.77 31.26
CA HIS A 294 1.54 6.60 32.45
C HIS A 294 2.99 6.54 32.95
N GLY A 295 3.73 7.63 32.75
CA GLY A 295 5.07 7.86 33.29
C GLY A 295 6.26 7.32 32.49
N GLN A 296 6.08 6.58 31.39
CA GLN A 296 7.20 6.16 30.53
C GLN A 296 6.86 6.26 29.03
N SER A 297 7.66 7.04 28.30
CA SER A 297 7.64 7.07 26.83
C SER A 297 8.36 5.82 26.32
N GLN A 298 7.65 4.90 25.66
CA GLN A 298 8.27 3.84 24.87
C GLN A 298 7.92 4.05 23.39
N LEU A 299 8.93 3.96 22.53
CA LEU A 299 8.76 3.81 21.08
C LEU A 299 8.20 2.40 20.85
N GLY A 300 7.04 2.30 20.21
CA GLY A 300 6.43 1.03 19.86
C GLY A 300 5.79 1.09 18.48
N LEU A 301 5.84 -0.02 17.75
CA LEU A 301 5.05 -0.21 16.54
C LEU A 301 3.58 -0.44 16.92
N GLN A 302 2.66 -0.04 16.04
CA GLN A 302 1.23 -0.18 16.25
C GLN A 302 0.88 -1.69 16.29
N GLN A 303 0.43 -2.20 17.44
CA GLN A 303 -0.31 -3.47 17.46
C GLN A 303 -1.76 -3.18 17.06
N PRO A 304 -2.40 -4.04 16.25
CA PRO A 304 -3.81 -3.87 15.93
C PRO A 304 -4.61 -3.84 17.23
N LEU A 305 -5.44 -2.80 17.37
CA LEU A 305 -6.51 -2.80 18.35
C LEU A 305 -7.44 -3.96 18.01
N LEU A 306 -7.26 -5.09 18.68
CA LEU A 306 -8.35 -6.03 18.89
C LEU A 306 -9.40 -5.25 19.69
N ALA A 307 -10.41 -4.74 18.98
CA ALA A 307 -11.63 -4.25 19.60
C ALA A 307 -12.34 -5.45 20.24
N GLY A 308 -11.90 -5.80 21.44
CA GLY A 308 -12.58 -6.74 22.32
C GLY A 308 -13.76 -6.05 22.99
N GLN A 309 -14.94 -6.61 22.73
CA GLN A 309 -16.06 -6.78 23.67
C GLN A 309 -16.39 -5.61 24.60
N HIS A 310 -17.47 -4.90 24.26
CA HIS A 310 -18.57 -4.62 25.19
C HIS A 310 -19.90 -4.65 24.43
#